data_AF-A0AAW9BU65-F1
#
_entry.id   AF-A0AAW9BU65-F1
#
_cell.length_a   1.000
_cell.length_b   1.000
_cell.length_c   1.000
_cell.angle_alpha   90.00
_cell.angle_beta   90.00
_cell.angle_gamma   90.00
#
_symmetry.space_group_name_H-M   'P 1'
#
loop_
_entity.id
_entity.type
_entity.pdbx_description
1 polymer ?
#
loop_
_entity_poly.entity_id
_entity_poly.type
_entity_poly.pdbx_seq_one_letter_code
_entity_poly.pdbx_strand_id
1 'polypeptide(L)'
;MKKLVSAAVFSLLTISPSFAANVVIDHYMGKTELEQSPKRVVVIGFGPLDALDNFGIEPVAVSNASHLPSYLSKYSKENYTSAGSLFEPDFE
;
A
#
# COMPACT_ATOMS: atom_id res chain seq x y z
N MET A 1 -23.45 12.16 44.09
CA MET A 1 -22.53 12.52 42.98
C MET A 1 -21.38 11.50 42.76
N LYS A 2 -21.45 10.25 43.24
CA LYS A 2 -20.34 9.27 43.14
C LYS A 2 -20.65 8.01 42.29
N LYS A 3 -21.82 7.93 41.65
CA LYS A 3 -22.25 6.75 40.88
C LYS A 3 -22.29 6.95 39.36
N LEU A 4 -21.96 8.14 38.85
CA LEU A 4 -22.05 8.48 37.43
C LEU A 4 -20.70 8.45 36.68
N VAL A 5 -19.58 8.34 37.40
CA VAL A 5 -18.23 8.31 36.78
C VAL A 5 -17.81 6.89 36.37
N SER A 6 -18.49 5.85 36.88
CA SER A 6 -18.09 4.46 36.67
C SER A 6 -18.45 3.87 35.30
N ALA A 7 -19.37 4.50 34.54
CA ALA A 7 -19.86 3.94 33.28
C ALA A 7 -19.05 4.38 32.05
N ALA A 8 -18.27 5.47 32.14
CA ALA A 8 -17.55 6.02 31.00
C ALA A 8 -16.18 5.34 30.76
N VAL A 9 -15.62 4.65 31.75
CA VAL A 9 -14.29 4.00 31.62
C VAL A 9 -14.41 2.60 31.01
N PHE A 10 -15.59 1.95 31.11
CA PHE A 10 -15.76 0.57 30.67
C PHE A 10 -16.03 0.43 29.15
N SER A 11 -16.39 1.51 28.45
CA SER A 11 -16.58 1.46 26.98
C SER A 11 -15.30 1.67 26.17
N LEU A 12 -14.14 1.89 26.82
CA LEU A 12 -12.87 2.14 26.14
C LEU A 12 -12.00 0.88 25.99
N LEU A 13 -12.48 -0.29 26.45
CA LEU A 13 -11.65 -1.50 26.56
C LEU A 13 -11.78 -2.51 25.41
N THR A 14 -12.48 -2.21 24.31
CA THR A 14 -12.66 -3.15 23.19
C THR A 14 -12.03 -2.69 21.88
N ILE A 15 -10.97 -1.89 21.93
CA ILE A 15 -10.10 -1.73 20.75
C ILE A 15 -9.15 -2.93 20.76
N SER A 16 -9.65 -4.09 20.32
CA SER A 16 -8.79 -5.23 20.02
C SER A 16 -7.97 -4.87 18.78
N PRO A 17 -6.62 -4.88 18.83
CA PRO A 17 -5.83 -4.77 17.62
C PRO A 17 -6.16 -5.97 16.73
N SER A 18 -6.85 -5.72 15.63
CA SER A 18 -6.99 -6.69 14.56
C SER A 18 -5.62 -6.78 13.88
N PHE A 19 -4.79 -7.73 14.32
CA PHE A 19 -3.60 -8.11 13.58
C PHE A 19 -4.08 -8.73 12.27
N ALA A 20 -3.86 -8.05 11.15
CA ALA A 20 -4.19 -8.58 9.85
C ALA A 20 -3.50 -9.93 9.69
N ALA A 21 -4.24 -10.98 9.30
CA ALA A 21 -3.65 -12.28 9.06
C ALA A 21 -2.65 -12.16 7.91
N ASN A 22 -1.50 -12.82 8.03
CA ASN A 22 -0.56 -12.90 6.93
C ASN A 22 -1.16 -13.73 5.78
N VAL A 23 -0.82 -13.37 4.56
CA VAL A 23 -1.14 -14.12 3.34
C VAL A 23 0.15 -14.58 2.68
N VAL A 24 0.14 -15.79 2.12
CA VAL A 24 1.27 -16.35 1.36
C VAL A 24 0.93 -16.27 -0.12
N ILE A 25 1.74 -15.52 -0.88
CA ILE A 25 1.60 -15.34 -2.32
C ILE A 25 2.65 -16.20 -3.02
N ASP A 26 2.20 -17.07 -3.93
CA ASP A 26 3.05 -17.84 -4.85
C ASP A 26 3.20 -17.07 -6.17
N HIS A 27 4.43 -16.80 -6.59
CA HIS A 27 4.74 -16.02 -7.78
C HIS A 27 6.02 -16.54 -8.46
N TYR A 28 6.37 -15.98 -9.63
CA TYR A 28 7.47 -16.48 -10.45
C TYR A 28 8.84 -16.56 -9.75
N MET A 29 9.07 -15.74 -8.71
CA MET A 29 10.32 -15.72 -7.93
C MET A 29 10.25 -16.53 -6.64
N GLY A 30 9.21 -17.34 -6.43
CA GLY A 30 9.01 -18.18 -5.25
C GLY A 30 7.79 -17.77 -4.44
N LYS A 31 7.91 -17.82 -3.11
CA LYS A 31 6.80 -17.52 -2.18
C LYS A 31 7.15 -16.33 -1.29
N THR A 32 6.19 -15.44 -1.11
CA THR A 32 6.32 -14.27 -0.22
C THR A 32 5.16 -14.25 0.76
N GLU A 33 5.47 -14.11 2.05
CA GLU A 33 4.48 -13.88 3.11
C GLU A 33 4.37 -12.38 3.39
N LEU A 34 3.14 -11.85 3.43
CA LEU A 34 2.84 -10.42 3.57
C LEU A 34 1.61 -10.23 4.46
N GLU A 35 1.56 -9.14 5.22
CA GLU A 35 0.30 -8.70 5.85
C GLU A 35 -0.77 -8.39 4.79
N GLN A 36 -2.02 -8.79 5.02
CA GLN A 36 -3.10 -8.73 4.02
C GLN A 36 -3.43 -7.31 3.48
N SER A 37 -3.08 -6.23 4.19
CA SER A 37 -3.43 -4.86 3.80
C SER A 37 -2.27 -3.88 4.02
N PRO A 38 -1.24 -3.93 3.16
CA PRO A 38 -0.07 -3.06 3.29
C PRO A 38 -0.47 -1.59 3.18
N LYS A 39 0.14 -0.74 4.01
CA LYS A 39 -0.14 0.71 4.05
C LYS A 39 0.73 1.53 3.12
N ARG A 40 1.87 1.00 2.72
CA ARG A 40 2.86 1.65 1.86
C ARG A 40 3.28 0.67 0.80
N VAL A 41 2.90 0.93 -0.45
CA VAL A 41 3.18 0.06 -1.60
C VAL A 41 4.04 0.82 -2.59
N VAL A 42 5.16 0.20 -2.99
CA VAL A 42 6.04 0.69 -4.05
C VAL A 42 5.83 -0.18 -5.28
N VAL A 43 5.79 0.44 -6.46
CA VAL A 43 5.45 -0.27 -7.71
C VAL A 43 6.50 -0.02 -8.78
N ILE A 44 6.99 -1.10 -9.39
CA ILE A 44 7.88 -1.04 -10.54
C ILE A 44 7.19 -1.74 -11.71
N GLY A 45 7.05 -1.04 -12.84
CA GLY A 45 6.41 -1.55 -14.05
C GLY A 45 4.97 -1.07 -14.27
N PHE A 46 4.55 -1.05 -15.53
CA PHE A 46 3.23 -0.56 -15.94
C PHE A 46 2.09 -1.52 -15.62
N GLY A 47 2.29 -2.82 -15.88
CA GLY A 47 1.24 -3.83 -15.64
C GLY A 47 0.78 -3.86 -14.17
N PRO A 48 1.71 -3.93 -13.20
CA PRO A 48 1.34 -3.84 -11.79
C PRO A 48 0.69 -2.50 -11.42
N LEU A 49 1.19 -1.38 -11.95
CA LEU A 49 0.62 -0.05 -11.69
C LEU A 49 -0.82 0.07 -12.19
N ASP A 50 -1.09 -0.42 -13.40
CA ASP A 50 -2.42 -0.49 -14.00
C ASP A 50 -3.38 -1.31 -13.13
N ALA A 51 -2.95 -2.51 -12.73
CA ALA A 51 -3.77 -3.37 -11.87
C ALA A 51 -4.12 -2.70 -10.52
N LEU A 52 -3.15 -2.04 -9.88
CA LEU A 52 -3.41 -1.33 -8.62
C LEU A 52 -4.34 -0.13 -8.80
N ASP A 53 -4.15 0.65 -9.87
CA ASP A 53 -5.03 1.78 -10.20
C ASP A 53 -6.48 1.31 -10.37
N ASN A 54 -6.68 0.22 -11.12
CA ASN A 54 -8.00 -0.37 -11.33
C ASN A 54 -8.62 -0.94 -10.04
N PHE A 55 -7.81 -1.38 -9.08
CA PHE A 55 -8.27 -1.79 -7.74
C PHE A 55 -8.43 -0.62 -6.76
N GLY A 56 -8.14 0.61 -7.16
CA GLY A 56 -8.21 1.79 -6.30
C GLY A 56 -7.14 1.79 -5.20
N ILE A 57 -6.01 1.13 -5.43
CA ILE A 57 -4.88 1.08 -4.50
C ILE A 57 -3.87 2.15 -4.91
N GLU A 58 -3.60 3.10 -4.02
CA GLU A 58 -2.65 4.18 -4.28
C GLU A 58 -1.23 3.83 -3.78
N PRO A 59 -0.22 3.77 -4.66
CA PRO A 59 1.16 3.54 -4.27
C PRO A 59 1.82 4.81 -3.71
N VAL A 60 2.84 4.63 -2.87
CA VAL A 60 3.64 5.74 -2.32
C VAL A 60 4.79 6.14 -3.22
N ALA A 61 5.22 5.25 -4.11
CA ALA A 61 6.27 5.51 -5.09
C ALA A 61 6.09 4.59 -6.31
N VAL A 62 6.51 5.07 -7.48
CA VAL A 62 6.41 4.36 -8.76
C VAL A 62 7.71 4.42 -9.53
N SER A 63 7.99 3.43 -10.36
CA SER A 63 9.09 3.50 -11.34
C SER A 63 8.83 4.64 -12.34
N ASN A 64 9.82 5.49 -12.56
CA ASN A 64 9.76 6.52 -13.59
C ASN A 64 9.72 5.88 -14.98
N ALA A 65 8.93 6.48 -15.85
CA ALA A 65 8.89 6.15 -17.25
C ALA A 65 8.84 7.41 -18.11
N SER A 66 9.51 7.36 -19.26
CA SER A 66 9.47 8.41 -20.27
C SER A 66 8.10 8.56 -20.91
N HIS A 67 7.35 7.47 -21.02
CA HIS A 67 6.03 7.45 -21.64
C HIS A 67 5.08 6.61 -20.79
N LEU A 68 4.19 7.30 -20.07
CA LEU A 68 3.03 6.68 -19.43
C LEU A 68 1.83 6.73 -20.38
N PRO A 69 1.01 5.66 -20.43
CA PRO A 69 -0.31 5.75 -21.03
C PRO A 69 -1.12 6.91 -20.41
N SER A 70 -2.00 7.53 -21.20
CA SER A 70 -2.78 8.70 -20.75
C SER A 70 -3.57 8.44 -19.47
N TYR A 71 -4.11 7.22 -19.31
CA TYR A 71 -4.87 6.82 -18.13
C TYR A 71 -4.00 6.69 -16.85
N LEU A 72 -2.68 6.49 -16.99
CA LEU A 72 -1.72 6.47 -15.87
C LEU A 72 -0.95 7.78 -15.72
N SER A 73 -1.25 8.81 -16.51
CA SER A 73 -0.50 10.09 -16.51
C SER A 73 -0.43 10.78 -15.14
N LYS A 74 -1.39 10.52 -14.25
CA LYS A 74 -1.35 11.01 -12.86
C LYS A 74 -0.12 10.52 -12.09
N TYR A 75 0.45 9.37 -12.45
CA TYR A 75 1.64 8.78 -11.85
C TYR A 75 2.96 9.31 -12.42
N SER A 76 2.93 10.48 -13.06
CA SER A 76 4.15 11.11 -13.57
C SER A 76 5.11 11.48 -12.43
N LYS A 77 6.39 11.62 -12.77
CA LYS A 77 7.46 12.02 -11.84
C LYS A 77 7.22 13.37 -11.16
N GLU A 78 6.38 14.22 -11.74
CA GLU A 78 6.01 15.51 -11.13
C GLU A 78 5.10 15.35 -9.91
N ASN A 79 4.31 14.26 -9.87
CA ASN A 79 3.29 14.03 -8.85
C ASN A 79 3.67 12.92 -7.86
N TYR A 80 4.51 11.96 -8.24
CA TYR A 80 4.85 10.79 -7.43
C TYR A 80 6.35 10.63 -7.20
N THR A 81 6.71 10.11 -6.02
CA THR A 81 8.09 9.76 -5.68
C THR A 81 8.59 8.66 -6.60
N SER A 82 9.84 8.83 -7.05
CA SER A 82 10.55 7.87 -7.89
C SER A 82 10.98 6.65 -7.10
N ALA A 83 10.69 5.46 -7.64
CA ALA A 83 11.24 4.18 -7.19
C ALA A 83 12.35 3.66 -8.13
N GLY A 84 12.92 4.53 -8.96
CA GLY A 84 13.91 4.20 -9.99
C GLY A 84 13.32 4.18 -11.40
N SER A 85 13.85 3.34 -12.27
CA SER A 85 13.36 3.10 -13.63
C SER A 85 12.58 1.78 -13.72
N LEU A 86 12.11 1.41 -14.92
CA LEU A 86 11.47 0.12 -15.16
C LEU A 86 12.43 -1.08 -14.98
N PHE A 87 13.73 -0.84 -15.12
CA PHE A 87 14.76 -1.89 -15.14
C PHE A 87 15.67 -1.84 -13.92
N GLU A 88 15.84 -0.67 -13.33
CA GLU A 88 16.77 -0.40 -12.25
C GLU A 88 16.01 0.29 -11.11
N PRO A 89 15.68 -0.45 -10.03
CA PRO A 89 15.11 0.14 -8.82
C PRO A 89 16.07 1.15 -8.19
N ASP A 90 15.51 2.22 -7.63
CA ASP A 90 16.24 3.08 -6.71
C ASP A 90 16.12 2.49 -5.31
N PHE A 91 17.25 2.07 -4.73
CA PHE A 91 17.28 1.37 -3.45
C PHE A 91 17.42 2.31 -2.24
N GLU A 92 17.86 3.55 -2.47
CA GLU A 92 18.04 4.59 -1.44
C GLU A 92 16.79 5.48 -1.33
#